data_AF-A0A2V6UAX1-F1
#
_entry.id   AF-A0A2V6UAX1-F1
#
_cell.length_a   1.000
_cell.length_b   1.000
_cell.length_c   1.000
_cell.angle_alpha   90.00
_cell.angle_beta   90.00
_cell.angle_gamma   90.00
#
_symmetry.space_group_name_H-M   'P 1'
#
loop_
_entity.id
_entity.type
_entity.pdbx_description
1 polymer ?
#
loop_
_entity_poly.entity_id
_entity_poly.type
_entity_poly.pdbx_seq_one_letter_code
_entity_poly.pdbx_strand_id
1 'polypeptide(L)'
;MAAEILRSVKLDAAGLFMRVRRWEFPYPTFRTDEVIVSLDALLVDPTSGQIVWQVRRPAKPVPLHGVAIGGQADAVAAEEVMKEVLAPLGQRLP
;
A
#
# COMPACT_ATOMS: atom_id res chain seq x y z
N MET A 1 -12.40 -3.19 -12.45
CA MET A 1 -12.46 -2.60 -11.09
C MET A 1 -11.58 -1.36 -10.91
N ALA A 2 -10.24 -1.44 -10.81
CA ALA A 2 -9.39 -0.26 -10.55
C ALA A 2 -9.51 0.85 -11.60
N ALA A 3 -9.40 0.50 -12.89
CA ALA A 3 -9.56 1.45 -13.99
C ALA A 3 -10.99 2.05 -14.08
N GLU A 4 -12.01 1.30 -13.69
CA GLU A 4 -13.40 1.79 -13.66
C GLU A 4 -13.61 2.83 -12.54
N ILE A 5 -13.06 2.56 -11.34
CA ILE A 5 -13.07 3.51 -10.23
C ILE A 5 -12.34 4.79 -10.64
N LEU A 6 -11.14 4.68 -11.22
CA LEU A 6 -10.35 5.85 -11.61
C LEU A 6 -11.00 6.66 -12.75
N ARG A 7 -11.64 6.00 -13.72
CA ARG A 7 -12.42 6.68 -14.78
C ARG A 7 -13.62 7.44 -14.22
N SER A 8 -14.27 6.93 -13.16
CA SER A 8 -15.40 7.62 -12.53
C SER A 8 -15.01 8.94 -11.84
N VAL A 9 -13.73 9.10 -11.49
CA VAL A 9 -13.25 10.24 -10.68
C VAL A 9 -12.76 11.41 -11.56
N LYS A 10 -12.72 11.26 -12.90
CA LYS A 10 -12.24 12.29 -13.86
C LYS A 10 -10.92 12.93 -13.40
N LEU A 11 -9.91 12.11 -13.16
CA LEU A 11 -8.61 12.58 -12.67
C LEU A 11 -7.86 13.33 -13.78
N ASP A 12 -7.32 14.50 -13.44
CA ASP A 12 -6.47 15.30 -14.32
C ASP A 12 -5.01 14.79 -14.38
N ALA A 13 -4.69 13.73 -13.61
CA ALA A 13 -3.36 13.14 -13.49
C ALA A 13 -3.43 11.61 -13.27
N ALA A 14 -2.26 10.95 -13.34
CA ALA A 14 -2.12 9.52 -13.05
C ALA A 14 -2.74 9.16 -11.69
N GLY A 15 -3.60 8.13 -11.70
CA GLY A 15 -4.33 7.67 -10.52
C GLY A 15 -3.64 6.48 -9.87
N LEU A 16 -3.30 6.61 -8.58
CA LEU A 16 -2.77 5.50 -7.78
C LEU A 16 -3.94 4.77 -7.11
N PHE A 17 -4.18 3.54 -7.54
CA PHE A 17 -5.13 2.63 -6.90
C PHE A 17 -4.38 1.66 -5.99
N MET A 18 -4.86 1.51 -4.75
CA MET A 18 -4.34 0.51 -3.81
C MET A 18 -5.47 -0.38 -3.31
N ARG A 19 -5.17 -1.67 -3.19
CA ARG A 19 -6.05 -2.65 -2.57
C ARG A 19 -5.30 -3.38 -1.47
N VAL A 20 -5.64 -3.07 -0.22
CA VAL A 20 -5.19 -3.85 0.92
C VAL A 20 -5.97 -5.17 0.94
N ARG A 21 -5.25 -6.28 0.85
CA ARG A 21 -5.82 -7.64 0.88
C ARG A 21 -5.77 -8.28 2.27
N ARG A 22 -4.77 -7.91 3.07
CA ARG A 22 -4.61 -8.36 4.46
C ARG A 22 -3.95 -7.27 5.27
N TRP A 23 -4.44 -7.05 6.48
CA TRP A 23 -3.86 -6.18 7.50
C TRP A 23 -4.24 -6.77 8.85
N GLU A 24 -3.30 -7.44 9.51
CA GLU A 24 -3.62 -8.26 10.68
C GLU A 24 -2.45 -8.29 11.66
N PHE A 25 -2.77 -8.10 12.94
CA PHE A 25 -1.84 -8.33 14.04
C PHE A 25 -1.89 -9.81 14.45
N PRO A 26 -0.83 -10.60 14.18
CA PRO A 26 -0.85 -12.05 14.44
C PRO A 26 -0.96 -12.39 15.93
N TYR A 27 -0.49 -11.49 16.79
CA TYR A 27 -0.55 -11.61 18.24
C TYR A 27 -1.09 -10.31 18.84
N PRO A 28 -2.42 -10.14 18.96
CA PRO A 28 -3.03 -8.90 19.44
C PRO A 28 -2.88 -8.78 20.97
N THR A 29 -1.66 -8.54 21.45
CA THR A 29 -1.38 -8.18 22.85
C THR A 29 -1.28 -6.67 23.00
N PHE A 30 -0.90 -6.14 24.17
CA PHE A 30 -0.72 -4.68 24.31
C PHE A 30 0.38 -4.12 23.40
N ARG A 31 1.33 -4.95 22.97
CA ARG A 31 2.41 -4.60 22.03
C ARG A 31 2.50 -5.65 20.93
N THR A 32 2.96 -5.22 19.77
CA THR A 32 3.26 -6.15 18.67
C THR A 32 4.59 -5.79 18.04
N ASP A 33 5.33 -6.81 17.66
CA ASP A 33 6.59 -6.66 16.93
C ASP A 33 6.37 -6.65 15.42
N GLU A 34 5.19 -7.06 14.96
CA GLU A 34 4.87 -7.13 13.54
C GLU A 34 3.38 -6.99 13.23
N VAL A 35 3.10 -6.67 11.97
CA VAL A 35 1.78 -6.79 11.33
C VAL A 35 1.94 -7.55 10.02
N ILE A 36 1.01 -8.45 9.72
CA ILE A 36 0.99 -9.16 8.43
C ILE A 36 0.20 -8.30 7.45
N VAL A 37 0.88 -7.82 6.41
CA VAL A 37 0.28 -6.97 5.38
C VAL A 37 0.39 -7.62 4.00
N SER A 38 -0.67 -7.53 3.21
CA SER A 38 -0.61 -7.79 1.77
C SER A 38 -1.41 -6.74 1.03
N LEU A 39 -0.89 -6.24 -0.08
CA LEU A 39 -1.58 -5.26 -0.90
C LEU A 39 -1.14 -5.32 -2.36
N ASP A 40 -1.98 -4.78 -3.22
CA ASP A 40 -1.66 -4.50 -4.61
C ASP A 40 -1.75 -2.99 -4.84
N ALA A 41 -0.79 -2.42 -5.58
CA ALA A 41 -0.77 -1.02 -5.96
C ALA A 41 -0.62 -0.90 -7.48
N LEU A 42 -1.42 -0.05 -8.10
CA LEU A 42 -1.47 0.17 -9.54
C LEU A 42 -1.46 1.68 -9.82
N LEU A 43 -0.57 2.15 -10.67
CA LEU A 43 -0.62 3.49 -11.23
C LEU A 43 -1.24 3.39 -12.62
N VAL A 44 -2.31 4.16 -12.85
CA VAL A 44 -3.09 4.11 -14.09
C VAL A 44 -3.08 5.49 -14.75
N ASP A 45 -2.74 5.51 -16.04
CA ASP A 45 -2.89 6.69 -16.89
C ASP A 45 -4.39 6.98 -17.11
N PRO A 46 -4.89 8.18 -16.77
CA PRO A 46 -6.31 8.46 -16.74
C PRO A 46 -6.92 8.60 -18.15
N THR A 47 -6.10 8.98 -19.13
CA THR A 47 -6.54 9.23 -20.52
C THR A 47 -6.70 7.93 -21.29
N SER A 48 -5.74 7.02 -21.18
CA SER A 48 -5.72 5.73 -21.88
C SER A 48 -6.30 4.59 -21.05
N GLY A 49 -6.30 4.70 -19.72
CA GLY A 49 -6.63 3.63 -18.78
C GLY A 49 -5.55 2.55 -18.68
N GLN A 50 -4.35 2.78 -19.23
CA GLN A 50 -3.24 1.82 -19.15
C GLN A 50 -2.59 1.82 -17.76
N ILE A 51 -2.18 0.64 -17.31
CA ILE A 51 -1.39 0.49 -16.08
C ILE A 51 0.07 0.80 -16.42
N VAL A 52 0.59 1.91 -15.90
CA VAL A 52 1.96 2.37 -16.15
C VAL A 52 2.95 1.88 -15.11
N TRP A 53 2.46 1.47 -13.94
CA TRP A 53 3.26 0.85 -12.89
C TRP A 53 2.39 -0.05 -11.99
N GLN A 54 2.98 -1.13 -11.48
CA GLN A 54 2.29 -2.03 -10.56
C GLN A 54 3.26 -2.67 -9.57
N VAL A 55 2.77 -2.89 -8.35
CA VAL A 55 3.42 -3.72 -7.32
C VAL A 55 2.40 -4.69 -6.74
N ARG A 56 2.82 -5.94 -6.57
CA ARG A 56 2.09 -6.94 -5.78
C ARG A 56 2.93 -7.32 -4.59
N ARG A 57 2.54 -6.86 -3.41
CA ARG A 57 3.16 -7.24 -2.15
C ARG A 57 2.48 -8.52 -1.64
N PRO A 58 3.18 -9.68 -1.56
CA PRO A 58 2.62 -10.87 -0.95
C PRO A 58 2.37 -10.63 0.56
N ALA A 59 1.61 -11.51 1.20
CA ALA A 59 1.46 -11.48 2.65
C ALA A 59 2.81 -11.75 3.30
N LYS A 60 3.35 -10.74 3.97
CA LYS A 60 4.60 -10.85 4.72
C LYS A 60 4.60 -9.89 5.91
N PRO A 61 5.36 -10.20 6.97
CA PRO A 61 5.50 -9.33 8.12
C PRO A 61 6.03 -7.94 7.76
N VAL A 62 5.60 -6.95 8.53
CA VAL A 62 6.16 -5.59 8.59
C VAL A 62 6.63 -5.40 10.04
N PRO A 63 7.91 -5.12 10.27
CA PRO A 63 8.43 -4.93 11.63
C PRO A 63 7.88 -3.64 12.24
N LEU A 64 7.42 -3.74 13.49
CA LEU A 64 6.90 -2.62 14.29
C LEU A 64 7.74 -2.34 15.55
N HIS A 65 8.75 -3.16 15.83
CA HIS A 65 9.73 -2.92 16.90
C HIS A 65 9.10 -2.62 18.29
N GLY A 66 8.05 -3.35 18.66
CA GLY A 66 7.43 -3.27 19.98
C GLY A 66 6.54 -2.05 20.21
N VAL A 67 6.04 -1.42 19.14
CA VAL A 67 5.03 -0.35 19.20
C VAL A 67 3.75 -0.87 19.88
N ALA A 68 3.13 -0.03 20.71
CA ALA A 68 1.87 -0.35 21.36
C ALA A 68 0.76 -0.51 20.32
N ILE A 69 -0.06 -1.56 20.45
CA ILE A 69 -1.14 -1.83 19.49
C ILE A 69 -2.20 -0.71 19.60
N GLY A 70 -2.56 -0.13 18.46
CA GLY A 70 -3.47 1.01 18.33
C GLY A 70 -3.10 1.86 17.12
N GLY A 71 -3.66 3.06 17.00
CA GLY A 71 -3.47 3.92 15.82
C GLY A 71 -2.01 4.26 15.48
N GLN A 72 -1.10 4.20 16.47
CA GLN A 72 0.35 4.36 16.22
C GLN A 72 0.95 3.15 15.49
N ALA A 73 0.58 1.92 15.86
CA ALA A 73 1.07 0.71 15.20
C ALA A 73 0.62 0.68 13.73
N ASP A 74 -0.63 1.07 13.46
CA ASP A 74 -1.16 1.15 12.10
C ASP A 74 -0.44 2.22 11.27
N ALA A 75 -0.14 3.38 11.86
CA ALA A 75 0.58 4.45 11.17
C ALA A 75 2.02 4.04 10.81
N VAL A 76 2.75 3.44 11.76
CA VAL A 76 4.12 2.93 11.53
C VAL A 76 4.10 1.82 10.48
N ALA A 77 3.16 0.88 10.57
CA ALA A 77 2.97 -0.15 9.57
C ALA A 77 2.73 0.43 8.18
N ALA A 78 1.84 1.42 8.07
CA ALA A 78 1.53 2.07 6.81
C ALA A 78 2.77 2.77 6.24
N GLU A 79 3.53 3.48 7.05
CA GLU A 79 4.75 4.15 6.62
C GLU A 79 5.77 3.16 6.04
N GLU A 80 6.08 2.09 6.76
CA GLU A 80 7.05 1.07 6.31
C GLU A 80 6.57 0.33 5.07
N VAL A 81 5.28 0.01 4.99
CA VAL A 81 4.67 -0.60 3.81
C VAL A 81 4.75 0.34 2.60
N MET A 82 4.49 1.63 2.79
CA MET A 82 4.52 2.61 1.70
C MET A 82 5.96 2.88 1.23
N LYS A 83 6.95 2.93 2.13
CA LYS A 83 8.37 3.00 1.75
C LYS A 83 8.75 1.82 0.86
N GLU A 84 8.38 0.60 1.24
CA GLU A 84 8.64 -0.60 0.44
C GLU A 84 7.94 -0.55 -0.92
N VAL A 85 6.64 -0.24 -0.93
CA VAL A 85 5.79 -0.29 -2.11
C VAL A 85 6.16 0.81 -3.11
N LEU A 86 6.52 2.01 -2.65
CA LEU A 86 6.85 3.14 -3.52
C LEU A 86 8.33 3.23 -3.88
N ALA A 87 9.23 2.47 -3.25
CA ALA A 87 10.65 2.47 -3.58
C ALA A 87 10.95 2.33 -5.10
N PRO A 88 10.25 1.46 -5.87
CA PRO A 88 10.49 1.33 -7.31
C PRO A 88 9.99 2.52 -8.14
N LEU A 89 9.06 3.34 -7.63
CA LEU A 89 8.57 4.55 -8.32
C LEU A 89 9.62 5.67 -8.29
N GLY A 90 10.31 5.84 -7.17
CA GLY A 90 11.34 6.88 -7.02
C GLY A 90 12.52 6.72 -7.99
N GLN A 91 12.80 5.50 -8.46
CA GLN A 91 13.83 5.22 -9.46
C GLN A 91 13.39 5.49 -10.90
N ARG A 92 12.10 5.72 -11.13
CA ARG A 92 11.48 5.83 -12.46
C ARG A 92 11.05 7.26 -12.81
N LEU A 93 11.09 8.18 -11.84
CA LEU A 93 10.87 9.60 -12.05
C LEU A 93 12.20 10.25 -12.50
N PRO A 94 12.20 11.02 -13.60
CA PRO A 94 13.39 11.74 -14.07
C PRO A 94 13.85 12.83 -13.10
#